data_AF-A0A836S1F9-F1
#
_entry.id   AF-A0A836S1F9-F1
#
_cell.length_a   1.000
_cell.length_b   1.000
_cell.length_c   1.000
_cell.angle_alpha   90.00
_cell.angle_beta   90.00
_cell.angle_gamma   90.00
#
_symmetry.space_group_name_H-M   'P 1'
#
loop_
_entity.id
_entity.type
_entity.pdbx_description
1 polymer ?
#
loop_
_entity_poly.entity_id
_entity_poly.type
_entity_poly.pdbx_seq_one_letter_code
_entity_poly.pdbx_strand_id
1 'polypeptide(L)'
;PDYARAVQIVTYYALRRLILPGVLALLAPLIIGITLGPAALGGTLLGAVAGGLLLGLFQGNVGNTWDNAKKYVEMGHFGGKGSEAHKAAVIGDTVGDPLKDAAGPSINILIKLMAIASTVYVPIIAYLRPI
;
A
#
# COMPACT_ATOMS: atom_id res chain seq x y z
N PRO A 1 -31.66 7.87 0.63
CA PRO A 1 -30.22 8.23 0.72
C PRO A 1 -29.73 8.78 -0.63
N ASP A 2 -28.80 9.74 -0.63
CA ASP A 2 -28.15 10.24 -1.85
C ASP A 2 -26.84 9.49 -2.09
N TYR A 3 -26.91 8.45 -2.93
CA TYR A 3 -25.75 7.63 -3.29
C TYR A 3 -24.80 8.35 -4.25
N ALA A 4 -25.30 9.27 -5.08
CA ALA A 4 -24.48 9.97 -6.06
C ALA A 4 -23.42 10.83 -5.36
N ARG A 5 -23.82 11.51 -4.28
CA ARG A 5 -22.88 12.29 -3.45
C ARG A 5 -21.80 11.41 -2.82
N ALA A 6 -22.15 10.22 -2.32
CA ALA A 6 -21.17 9.30 -1.72
C ALA A 6 -20.13 8.83 -2.75
N VAL A 7 -20.58 8.45 -3.95
CA VAL A 7 -19.69 8.06 -5.06
C VAL A 7 -18.75 9.21 -5.45
N GLN A 8 -19.29 10.42 -5.63
CA GLN A 8 -18.50 11.60 -6.00
C GLN A 8 -17.37 11.89 -5.01
N ILE A 9 -17.64 11.79 -3.71
CA ILE A 9 -16.64 12.01 -2.65
C ILE A 9 -15.51 10.98 -2.79
N VAL A 10 -15.85 9.69 -2.86
CA VAL A 10 -14.84 8.61 -2.94
C VAL A 10 -14.00 8.74 -4.20
N THR A 11 -14.62 8.98 -5.36
CA THR A 11 -13.90 9.14 -6.64
C THR A 11 -12.93 10.33 -6.62
N TYR A 12 -13.37 11.49 -6.12
CA TYR A 12 -12.54 12.69 -6.07
C TYR A 12 -11.28 12.49 -5.22
N TYR A 13 -11.44 11.92 -4.03
CA TYR A 13 -10.30 11.70 -3.13
C TYR A 13 -9.39 10.56 -3.60
N ALA A 14 -9.95 9.48 -4.17
CA ALA A 14 -9.17 8.38 -4.72
C ALA A 14 -8.21 8.87 -5.82
N LEU A 15 -8.73 9.62 -6.80
CA LEU A 15 -7.91 10.13 -7.91
C LEU A 15 -6.78 11.05 -7.42
N ARG A 16 -7.07 11.98 -6.50
CA ARG A 16 -6.04 12.90 -5.98
C ARG A 16 -4.97 12.19 -5.16
N ARG A 17 -5.34 11.21 -4.34
CA ARG A 17 -4.40 10.53 -3.43
C ARG A 17 -3.50 9.52 -4.14
N LEU A 18 -3.89 9.02 -5.32
CA LEU A 18 -3.07 8.09 -6.10
C LEU A 18 -1.92 8.77 -6.88
N ILE A 19 -1.99 10.09 -7.09
CA ILE A 19 -0.95 10.83 -7.81
C ILE A 19 0.38 10.75 -7.05
N LEU A 20 0.35 11.01 -5.74
CA LEU A 20 1.56 11.06 -4.91
C LEU A 20 2.38 9.75 -4.93
N PRO A 21 1.81 8.56 -4.63
CA PRO A 21 2.56 7.31 -4.69
C PRO A 21 3.04 6.98 -6.11
N GLY A 22 2.26 7.31 -7.15
CA GLY A 22 2.70 7.13 -8.54
C GLY A 22 3.92 7.98 -8.91
N VAL A 23 3.90 9.25 -8.52
CA VAL A 23 5.04 10.17 -8.73
C VAL A 23 6.27 9.70 -7.96
N LEU A 24 6.11 9.27 -6.70
CA LEU A 24 7.21 8.71 -5.90
C LEU A 24 7.82 7.47 -6.56
N ALA A 25 7.00 6.56 -7.09
CA ALA A 25 7.45 5.34 -7.74
C ALA A 25 8.38 5.60 -8.93
N LEU A 26 8.12 6.69 -9.67
CA LEU A 26 8.88 7.05 -10.88
C LEU A 26 10.07 7.96 -10.57
N LEU A 27 9.88 8.98 -9.72
CA LEU A 27 10.94 9.97 -9.46
C LEU A 27 11.99 9.47 -8.48
N ALA A 28 11.65 8.68 -7.48
CA ALA A 28 12.63 8.23 -6.48
C ALA A 28 13.78 7.42 -7.10
N PRO A 29 13.54 6.40 -7.96
CA PRO A 29 14.61 5.69 -8.64
C PRO A 29 15.53 6.59 -9.48
N LEU A 30 14.94 7.56 -10.18
CA LEU A 30 15.66 8.49 -11.04
C LEU A 30 16.58 9.41 -10.21
N ILE A 31 16.04 10.01 -9.15
CA ILE A 31 16.78 10.92 -8.27
C ILE A 31 17.92 10.17 -7.59
N ILE A 32 17.66 9.00 -7.00
CA ILE A 32 18.68 8.20 -6.32
C ILE A 32 19.74 7.73 -7.31
N GLY A 33 19.33 7.24 -8.47
CA GLY A 33 20.23 6.76 -9.52
C GLY A 33 21.20 7.85 -10.01
N ILE A 34 20.70 9.06 -10.25
CA ILE A 34 21.54 10.18 -10.73
C ILE A 34 22.44 10.73 -9.61
N THR A 35 21.92 10.91 -8.40
CA THR A 35 22.65 11.59 -7.32
C THR A 35 23.62 10.68 -6.57
N LEU A 36 23.18 9.47 -6.22
CA LEU A 36 23.95 8.53 -5.38
C LEU A 36 24.56 7.39 -6.21
N GLY A 37 24.03 7.13 -7.40
CA GLY A 37 24.56 6.17 -8.35
C GLY A 37 23.85 4.80 -8.34
N PRO A 38 24.23 3.92 -9.29
CA PRO A 38 23.57 2.62 -9.49
C PRO A 38 23.65 1.68 -8.28
N ALA A 39 24.77 1.68 -7.55
CA ALA A 39 24.93 0.82 -6.37
C ALA A 39 23.97 1.23 -5.22
N ALA A 40 23.82 2.53 -4.97
CA ALA A 40 22.88 3.05 -3.98
C ALA A 40 21.42 2.79 -4.39
N LEU A 41 21.11 2.90 -5.68
CA LEU A 41 19.81 2.53 -6.23
C LEU A 41 19.49 1.05 -5.99
N GLY A 42 20.45 0.15 -6.27
CA GLY A 42 20.32 -1.28 -5.99
C GLY A 42 20.09 -1.57 -4.50
N GLY A 43 20.84 -0.94 -3.61
CA GLY A 43 20.65 -1.05 -2.16
C GLY A 43 19.27 -0.56 -1.71
N THR A 44 18.78 0.55 -2.28
CA THR A 44 17.45 1.09 -1.99
C THR A 44 16.35 0.12 -2.41
N LEU A 45 16.45 -0.49 -3.59
CA LEU A 45 15.50 -1.49 -4.06
C LEU A 45 15.50 -2.74 -3.18
N LEU A 46 16.68 -3.24 -2.78
CA LEU A 46 16.79 -4.38 -1.87
C LEU A 46 16.15 -4.09 -0.50
N GLY A 47 16.40 -2.91 0.07
CA GLY A 47 15.79 -2.47 1.31
C GLY A 47 14.27 -2.33 1.20
N ALA A 48 13.79 -1.75 0.09
CA ALA A 48 12.37 -1.61 -0.20
C ALA A 48 11.67 -2.97 -0.33
N VAL A 49 12.30 -3.95 -1.00
CA VAL A 49 11.79 -5.33 -1.09
C VAL A 49 11.72 -5.97 0.30
N ALA A 50 12.82 -5.97 1.04
CA ALA A 50 12.90 -6.63 2.34
C ALA A 50 11.91 -6.04 3.36
N GLY A 51 11.88 -4.71 3.50
CA GLY A 51 10.98 -4.03 4.43
C GLY A 51 9.52 -4.02 3.96
N GLY A 52 9.30 -3.70 2.68
CA GLY A 52 7.97 -3.58 2.12
C GLY A 52 7.23 -4.91 1.99
N LEU A 53 7.92 -6.00 1.71
CA LEU A 53 7.31 -7.34 1.71
C LEU A 53 6.74 -7.69 3.09
N LEU A 54 7.53 -7.51 4.15
CA LEU A 54 7.10 -7.81 5.51
C LEU A 54 5.93 -6.92 5.94
N LEU A 55 5.99 -5.63 5.64
CA LEU A 55 4.90 -4.68 5.92
C LEU A 55 3.62 -5.02 5.14
N GLY A 56 3.73 -5.33 3.86
CA GLY A 56 2.58 -5.70 3.03
C GLY A 56 1.88 -6.95 3.53
N LEU A 57 2.65 -7.98 3.89
CA LEU A 57 2.13 -9.22 4.48
C LEU A 57 1.45 -8.97 5.83
N PHE A 58 2.09 -8.18 6.71
CA PHE A 58 1.52 -7.82 8.00
C PHE A 58 0.18 -7.11 7.84
N GLN A 59 0.11 -6.06 7.03
CA GLN A 59 -1.09 -5.25 6.83
C GLN A 59 -2.24 -6.07 6.24
N GLY A 60 -1.96 -6.90 5.23
CA GLY A 60 -2.95 -7.79 4.64
C GLY A 60 -3.49 -8.83 5.63
N ASN A 61 -2.59 -9.48 6.39
CA ASN A 61 -2.99 -10.53 7.33
C ASN A 61 -3.78 -9.98 8.51
N VAL A 62 -3.36 -8.85 9.08
CA VAL A 62 -4.05 -8.23 10.22
C VAL A 62 -5.44 -7.75 9.81
N GLY A 63 -5.58 -7.04 8.70
CA GLY A 63 -6.89 -6.55 8.25
C GLY A 63 -7.85 -7.70 7.91
N ASN A 64 -7.38 -8.75 7.23
CA ASN A 64 -8.20 -9.94 6.96
C ASN A 64 -8.61 -10.68 8.24
N THR A 65 -7.71 -10.72 9.23
CA THR A 65 -8.00 -11.36 10.52
C THR A 65 -9.09 -10.60 11.27
N TRP A 66 -9.05 -9.27 11.28
CA TRP A 66 -10.09 -8.46 11.91
C TRP A 66 -11.45 -8.55 11.20
N ASP A 67 -11.49 -8.60 9.86
CA ASP A 67 -12.74 -8.86 9.12
C ASP A 67 -13.32 -10.24 9.46
N ASN A 68 -12.46 -11.26 9.49
CA ASN A 68 -12.88 -12.62 9.82
C ASN A 68 -13.35 -12.73 11.28
N ALA A 69 -12.71 -12.03 12.22
CA ALA A 69 -13.16 -11.96 13.60
C ALA A 69 -14.54 -11.30 13.71
N LYS A 70 -14.79 -10.21 13.00
CA LYS A 70 -16.11 -9.58 12.91
C LYS A 70 -17.15 -10.56 12.37
N LYS A 71 -16.88 -11.21 11.23
CA LYS A 71 -17.77 -12.23 10.64
C LYS A 71 -18.03 -13.39 11.61
N TYR A 72 -17.03 -13.81 12.38
CA TYR A 72 -17.17 -14.86 13.38
C TYR A 72 -18.16 -14.49 14.49
N VAL A 73 -18.08 -13.26 15.01
CA VAL A 73 -19.05 -12.72 15.97
C VAL A 73 -20.43 -12.56 15.33
N GLU A 74 -20.51 -12.12 14.08
CA GLU A 74 -21.78 -11.98 13.34
C GLU A 74 -22.53 -13.31 13.16
N MET A 75 -21.83 -14.45 13.17
CA MET A 75 -22.43 -15.79 13.15
C MET A 75 -23.06 -16.22 14.50
N GLY A 76 -23.04 -15.36 15.52
CA GLY A 76 -23.67 -15.62 16.82
C GLY A 76 -22.69 -15.98 17.93
N HIS A 77 -21.39 -16.13 17.62
CA HIS A 77 -20.37 -16.29 18.64
C HIS A 77 -20.22 -14.98 19.44
N PHE A 78 -19.93 -15.09 20.74
CA PHE A 78 -19.71 -13.94 21.62
C PHE A 78 -20.87 -12.91 21.63
N GLY A 79 -22.11 -13.37 21.49
CA GLY A 79 -23.30 -12.54 21.64
C GLY A 79 -23.90 -12.01 20.34
N GLY A 80 -23.29 -12.27 19.17
CA GLY A 80 -23.91 -11.97 17.89
C GLY A 80 -23.95 -10.48 17.52
N LYS A 81 -24.67 -10.16 16.45
CA LYS A 81 -24.83 -8.77 15.95
C LYS A 81 -25.45 -7.87 17.00
N GLY A 82 -24.88 -6.67 17.15
CA GLY A 82 -25.34 -5.65 18.10
C GLY A 82 -24.78 -5.78 19.53
N SER A 83 -24.08 -6.88 19.83
CA SER A 83 -23.34 -7.05 21.10
C SER A 83 -22.14 -6.10 21.19
N GLU A 84 -21.61 -5.91 22.40
CA GLU A 84 -20.38 -5.14 22.60
C GLU A 84 -19.18 -5.77 21.87
N ALA A 85 -19.12 -7.11 21.81
CA ALA A 85 -18.11 -7.81 21.03
C ALA A 85 -18.23 -7.50 19.52
N HIS A 86 -19.45 -7.41 18.99
CA HIS A 86 -19.66 -7.05 17.58
C HIS A 86 -19.22 -5.62 17.30
N LYS A 87 -19.58 -4.66 18.16
CA LYS A 87 -19.13 -3.27 18.02
C LYS A 87 -17.60 -3.15 18.04
N ALA A 88 -16.94 -3.85 18.96
CA ALA A 88 -15.48 -3.88 19.02
C ALA A 88 -14.86 -4.49 17.75
N ALA A 89 -15.42 -5.59 17.25
CA ALA A 89 -14.94 -6.23 16.03
C ALA A 89 -15.15 -5.36 14.77
N VAL A 90 -16.25 -4.60 14.70
CA VAL A 90 -16.49 -3.61 13.64
C VAL A 90 -15.43 -2.51 13.66
N ILE A 91 -15.02 -2.03 14.84
CA ILE A 91 -13.94 -1.05 14.95
C ILE A 91 -12.63 -1.65 14.42
N GLY A 92 -12.30 -2.88 14.81
CA GLY A 92 -11.11 -3.58 14.32
C GLY A 92 -11.10 -3.72 12.79
N ASP A 93 -12.21 -4.13 12.20
CA ASP A 93 -12.34 -4.23 10.74
C ASP A 93 -12.20 -2.87 10.04
N THR A 94 -12.82 -1.82 10.60
CA THR A 94 -12.72 -0.45 10.05
C THR A 94 -11.28 0.07 10.05
N VAL A 95 -10.48 -0.30 11.06
CA VAL A 95 -9.03 0.00 11.09
C VAL A 95 -8.26 -0.87 10.09
N GLY A 96 -8.71 -2.11 9.88
CA GLY A 96 -8.13 -3.08 8.95
C GLY A 96 -8.39 -2.78 7.47
N ASP A 97 -9.51 -2.13 7.12
CA ASP A 97 -9.91 -1.88 5.74
C ASP A 97 -8.84 -1.10 4.94
N PRO A 98 -8.30 0.04 5.42
CA PRO A 98 -7.23 0.73 4.71
C PRO A 98 -5.94 -0.10 4.60
N LEU A 99 -5.70 -1.02 5.53
CA LEU A 99 -4.49 -1.85 5.55
C LEU A 99 -4.58 -2.99 4.53
N LYS A 100 -5.69 -3.75 4.51
CA LYS A 100 -5.84 -4.92 3.65
C LYS A 100 -6.21 -4.56 2.20
N ASP A 101 -7.00 -3.50 1.99
CA ASP A 101 -7.57 -3.19 0.68
C ASP A 101 -6.81 -2.09 -0.07
N ALA A 102 -6.04 -1.25 0.63
CA ALA A 102 -5.30 -0.16 0.02
C ALA A 102 -3.78 -0.30 0.22
N ALA A 103 -3.29 -0.15 1.45
CA ALA A 103 -1.86 -0.01 1.71
C ALA A 103 -1.08 -1.31 1.45
N GLY A 104 -1.53 -2.44 2.00
CA GLY A 104 -0.86 -3.74 1.89
C GLY A 104 -0.60 -4.17 0.44
N PRO A 105 -1.64 -4.26 -0.41
CA PRO A 105 -1.48 -4.60 -1.83
C PRO A 105 -0.64 -3.56 -2.60
N SER A 106 -0.80 -2.27 -2.30
CA SER A 106 -0.12 -1.19 -3.03
C SER A 106 1.39 -1.16 -2.80
N ILE A 107 1.88 -1.57 -1.64
CA ILE A 107 3.33 -1.63 -1.35
C ILE A 107 4.05 -2.56 -2.35
N ASN A 108 3.45 -3.72 -2.67
CA ASN A 108 4.03 -4.66 -3.62
C ASN A 108 4.08 -4.06 -5.04
N ILE A 109 3.04 -3.33 -5.44
CA ILE A 109 2.99 -2.66 -6.75
C ILE A 109 4.04 -1.54 -6.79
N LEU A 110 4.15 -0.74 -5.74
CA LEU A 110 5.12 0.35 -5.64
C LEU A 110 6.56 -0.15 -5.86
N ILE A 111 6.94 -1.23 -5.17
CA ILE A 111 8.29 -1.81 -5.29
C ILE A 111 8.55 -2.32 -6.71
N LYS A 112 7.58 -3.01 -7.32
CA LYS A 112 7.71 -3.51 -8.70
C LYS A 112 7.83 -2.36 -9.71
N LEU A 113 7.04 -1.30 -9.55
CA LEU A 113 7.11 -0.12 -10.40
C LEU A 113 8.47 0.57 -10.26
N MET A 114 8.98 0.74 -9.04
CA MET A 114 10.31 1.29 -8.80
C MET A 114 11.41 0.44 -9.44
N ALA A 115 11.31 -0.89 -9.37
CA ALA A 115 12.28 -1.80 -9.99
C ALA A 115 12.26 -1.67 -11.53
N ILE A 116 11.09 -1.70 -12.16
CA ILE A 116 10.95 -1.53 -13.62
C ILE A 116 11.45 -0.15 -14.05
N ALA A 117 11.06 0.92 -13.34
CA ALA A 117 11.52 2.28 -13.62
C ALA A 117 13.05 2.38 -13.52
N SER A 118 13.65 1.77 -12.49
CA SER A 118 15.10 1.70 -12.32
C SER A 118 15.78 1.06 -13.53
N THR A 119 15.25 -0.06 -14.03
CA THR A 119 15.78 -0.75 -15.21
C THR A 119 15.69 0.12 -16.46
N VAL A 120 14.57 0.82 -16.65
CA VAL A 120 14.38 1.73 -17.80
C VAL A 120 15.35 2.91 -17.73
N TYR A 121 15.67 3.41 -16.53
CA TYR A 121 16.57 4.55 -16.35
C TYR A 121 18.06 4.22 -16.38
N VAL A 122 18.46 2.94 -16.47
CA VAL A 122 19.89 2.56 -16.51
C VAL A 122 20.69 3.33 -17.57
N PRO A 123 20.24 3.47 -18.84
CA PRO A 123 21.04 4.15 -19.86
C PRO A 123 21.28 5.63 -19.55
N ILE A 124 20.26 6.34 -19.05
CA ILE A 124 20.38 7.77 -18.71
C ILE A 124 21.22 7.96 -17.45
N ILE A 125 21.10 7.08 -16.47
CA ILE A 125 21.93 7.10 -15.26
C ILE A 125 23.39 6.86 -15.62
N ALA A 126 23.69 5.87 -16.47
CA ALA A 126 25.05 5.56 -16.91
C ALA A 126 25.65 6.70 -17.76
N TYR A 127 24.84 7.38 -18.56
CA TYR A 127 25.29 8.55 -19.34
C TYR A 127 25.64 9.75 -18.45
N LEU A 128 24.78 10.08 -17.48
CA LEU A 128 24.97 11.23 -16.59
C LEU A 128 26.00 10.96 -15.49
N ARG A 129 26.17 9.69 -15.11
CA ARG A 129 27.11 9.25 -14.08
C ARG A 129 27.86 8.01 -14.58
N PRO A 130 28.84 8.19 -15.48
CA PRO A 130 29.73 7.10 -15.88
C PRO A 130 30.41 6.55 -14.62
N ILE A 131 30.32 5.23 -14.45
CA ILE A 131 30.86 4.50 -13.30
C ILE A 131 32.38 4.65 -13.27
#